data_AF-A0A380FDJ6-F1
#
_entry.id   AF-A0A380FDJ6-F1
#
_cell.length_a   1.000
_cell.length_b   1.000
_cell.length_c   1.000
_cell.angle_alpha   90.00
_cell.angle_beta   90.00
_cell.angle_gamma   90.00
#
_symmetry.space_group_name_H-M   'P 1'
#
loop_
_entity.id
_entity.type
_entity.pdbx_description
1 polymer ?
#
loop_
_entity_poly.entity_id
_entity_poly.type
_entity_poly.pdbx_seq_one_letter_code
_entity_poly.pdbx_strand_id
1 'polypeptide(L)'
;MINIGLTGWGDHDSLYVDLQRKSDKLLTYASHFPIVELDASYYAIQPERNINKWIRETPKRFEFIVKIHQALTLHADYHDFAETRQALFDQFIAMIKPLQDVNKLAMVLVQFPPWFDCTAKNIAYIRYVREQLKSFPVCVEFRHQSWFNEEYKEQTLAFLTDHELIHAVCDEPQVGQGSIPLINRITHETAFVRYHGRNTNGWTKKDMTDEAWRDVRYLYDYSDKELMELVNKVKVLEHKAKRIYVVFNNNSGGHAANNAKQYQQLLGIDYEGTRTKAIEIILGEI
;
A
#
# COMPACT_ATOMS: atom_id res chain seq x y z
N MET A 1 -16.37 1.93 -6.64
CA MET A 1 -16.20 2.13 -5.18
C MET A 1 -14.75 2.46 -4.93
N ILE A 2 -14.47 3.61 -4.32
CA ILE A 2 -13.13 4.04 -3.93
C ILE A 2 -12.99 3.83 -2.42
N ASN A 3 -12.00 3.04 -2.03
CA ASN A 3 -11.62 2.82 -0.64
C ASN A 3 -10.31 3.58 -0.37
N ILE A 4 -10.34 4.46 0.61
CA ILE A 4 -9.21 5.29 1.02
C ILE A 4 -8.66 4.75 2.33
N GLY A 5 -7.34 4.66 2.44
CA GLY A 5 -6.65 4.34 3.68
C GLY A 5 -5.26 4.94 3.73
N LEU A 6 -4.51 4.50 4.72
CA LEU A 6 -3.17 4.99 5.06
C LEU A 6 -2.20 3.82 5.09
N THR A 7 -0.90 4.14 5.07
CA THR A 7 0.14 3.14 5.38
C THR A 7 0.29 3.01 6.88
N GLY A 8 0.03 1.80 7.39
CA GLY A 8 -0.06 1.53 8.81
C GLY A 8 -1.18 2.31 9.53
N TRP A 9 -1.36 1.99 10.81
CA TRP A 9 -2.30 2.68 11.69
C TRP A 9 -1.60 3.32 12.91
N GLY A 10 -0.35 2.98 13.20
CA GLY A 10 0.32 3.37 14.44
C GLY A 10 0.52 4.88 14.62
N ASP A 11 0.96 5.56 13.56
CA ASP A 11 1.64 6.86 13.65
C ASP A 11 0.76 8.03 13.14
N HIS A 12 -0.55 7.92 13.34
CA HIS A 12 -1.56 8.89 12.89
C HIS A 12 -2.27 9.56 14.06
N ASP A 13 -1.53 10.32 14.87
CA ASP A 13 -2.01 10.84 16.16
C ASP A 13 -3.30 11.68 16.05
N SER A 14 -3.53 12.36 14.91
CA SER A 14 -4.77 13.12 14.67
C SER A 14 -6.04 12.25 14.66
N LEU A 15 -5.91 10.93 14.48
CA LEU A 15 -7.03 9.97 14.57
C LEU A 15 -7.29 9.48 16.00
N TYR A 16 -6.40 9.77 16.96
CA TYR A 16 -6.38 9.14 18.28
C TYR A 16 -6.46 10.13 19.45
N VAL A 17 -6.93 11.36 19.20
CA VAL A 17 -6.98 12.45 20.20
C VAL A 17 -7.70 12.01 21.49
N ASP A 18 -8.76 11.21 21.38
CA ASP A 18 -9.58 10.75 22.51
C ASP A 18 -9.30 9.28 22.93
N LEU A 19 -8.21 8.69 22.43
CA LEU A 19 -7.95 7.27 22.62
C LEU A 19 -7.51 6.93 24.05
N GLN A 20 -8.34 6.16 24.75
CA GLN A 20 -8.06 5.75 26.13
C GLN A 20 -7.01 4.63 26.24
N ARG A 21 -7.00 3.68 25.28
CA ARG A 21 -6.08 2.54 25.28
C ARG A 21 -5.34 2.45 23.95
N LYS A 22 -4.01 2.41 24.01
CA LYS A 22 -3.15 2.23 22.81
C LYS A 22 -3.44 0.93 22.05
N SER A 23 -3.94 -0.11 22.73
CA SER A 23 -4.36 -1.36 22.11
C SER A 23 -5.47 -1.19 21.07
N ASP A 24 -6.27 -0.14 21.20
CA ASP A 24 -7.49 0.05 20.43
C ASP A 24 -7.24 0.88 19.16
N LYS A 25 -5.98 1.25 18.87
CA LYS A 25 -5.61 2.05 17.69
C LYS A 25 -6.15 1.48 16.38
N LEU A 26 -6.06 0.17 16.15
CA LEU A 26 -6.57 -0.44 14.90
C LEU A 26 -8.10 -0.39 14.83
N LEU A 27 -8.78 -0.61 15.95
CA LEU A 27 -10.24 -0.50 16.03
C LEU A 27 -10.69 0.93 15.74
N THR A 28 -10.07 1.93 16.38
CA THR A 28 -10.33 3.34 16.12
C THR A 28 -10.03 3.71 14.68
N TYR A 29 -8.89 3.27 14.14
CA TYR A 29 -8.53 3.47 12.73
C TYR A 29 -9.61 2.94 11.77
N ALA A 30 -10.10 1.73 12.01
CA ALA A 30 -11.12 1.09 11.19
C ALA A 30 -12.49 1.78 11.27
N SER A 31 -12.67 2.68 12.25
CA SER A 31 -13.81 3.60 12.31
C SER A 31 -13.70 4.79 11.34
N HIS A 32 -12.49 5.08 10.85
CA HIS A 32 -12.22 6.18 9.92
C HIS A 32 -12.03 5.73 8.48
N PHE A 33 -11.40 4.57 8.26
CA PHE A 33 -11.01 4.10 6.93
C PHE A 33 -11.36 2.61 6.75
N PRO A 34 -11.85 2.18 5.57
CA PRO A 34 -12.20 0.78 5.30
C PRO A 34 -11.00 -0.09 4.93
N ILE A 35 -9.81 0.47 4.74
CA ILE A 35 -8.62 -0.28 4.34
C ILE A 35 -7.38 0.23 5.06
N VAL A 36 -6.34 -0.61 5.13
CA VAL A 36 -4.99 -0.19 5.53
C VAL A 36 -3.93 -0.94 4.73
N GLU A 37 -2.83 -0.26 4.40
CA GLU A 37 -1.62 -0.93 3.95
C GLU A 37 -0.83 -1.44 5.17
N LEU A 38 -0.70 -2.77 5.27
CA LEU A 38 0.01 -3.46 6.32
C LEU A 38 1.50 -3.58 5.96
N ASP A 39 2.32 -2.75 6.59
CA ASP A 39 3.77 -2.71 6.40
C ASP A 39 4.55 -3.56 7.40
N ALA A 40 3.93 -4.03 8.48
CA ALA A 40 4.62 -4.87 9.47
C ALA A 40 5.18 -6.16 8.83
N SER A 41 4.50 -6.71 7.83
CA SER A 41 4.92 -7.89 7.08
C SER A 41 6.13 -7.67 6.17
N TYR A 42 6.44 -6.41 5.82
CA TYR A 42 7.63 -6.08 5.06
C TYR A 42 8.91 -6.39 5.86
N TYR A 43 8.87 -6.17 7.19
CA TYR A 43 10.02 -6.34 8.07
C TYR A 43 10.11 -7.72 8.71
N ALA A 44 8.98 -8.41 8.91
CA ALA A 44 8.95 -9.72 9.53
C ALA A 44 7.69 -10.50 9.16
N ILE A 45 7.81 -11.82 9.02
CA ILE A 45 6.66 -12.73 8.99
C ILE A 45 5.93 -12.64 10.33
N GLN A 46 4.66 -12.23 10.28
CA GLN A 46 3.85 -12.02 11.47
C GLN A 46 3.36 -13.35 12.02
N PRO A 47 3.39 -13.54 13.35
CA PRO A 47 2.82 -14.74 13.94
C PRO A 47 1.31 -14.75 13.73
N GLU A 48 0.73 -15.94 13.53
CA GLU A 48 -0.69 -16.12 13.23
C GLU A 48 -1.62 -15.42 14.24
N ARG A 49 -1.22 -15.41 15.53
CA ARG A 49 -1.93 -14.69 16.60
C ARG A 49 -2.17 -13.21 16.28
N ASN A 50 -1.23 -12.54 15.62
CA ASN A 50 -1.34 -11.12 15.25
C ASN A 50 -2.37 -10.96 14.12
N ILE A 51 -2.29 -11.81 13.09
CA ILE A 51 -3.22 -11.81 11.95
C ILE A 51 -4.66 -12.03 12.45
N ASN A 52 -4.86 -13.06 13.27
CA ASN A 52 -6.16 -13.38 13.86
C ASN A 52 -6.67 -12.26 14.77
N LYS A 53 -5.78 -11.55 15.47
CA LYS A 53 -6.14 -10.37 16.26
C LYS A 53 -6.64 -9.23 15.36
N TRP A 54 -5.89 -8.87 14.30
CA TRP A 54 -6.28 -7.81 13.37
C TRP A 54 -7.59 -8.11 12.62
N ILE A 55 -7.84 -9.39 12.30
CA ILE A 55 -9.12 -9.83 11.75
C ILE A 55 -10.28 -9.53 12.71
N ARG A 56 -10.11 -9.77 14.01
CA ARG A 56 -11.16 -9.54 15.03
C ARG A 56 -11.39 -8.06 15.34
N GLU A 57 -10.34 -7.24 15.32
CA GLU A 57 -10.41 -5.82 15.67
C GLU A 57 -10.98 -4.93 14.56
N THR A 58 -11.28 -5.50 13.38
CA THR A 58 -11.74 -4.73 12.22
C THR A 58 -13.12 -5.18 11.74
N PRO A 59 -13.97 -4.28 11.20
CA PRO A 59 -15.27 -4.64 10.63
C PRO A 59 -15.17 -5.68 9.50
N LYS A 60 -16.27 -6.39 9.21
CA LYS A 60 -16.30 -7.43 8.15
C LYS A 60 -15.86 -6.91 6.77
N ARG A 61 -16.20 -5.66 6.44
CA ARG A 61 -15.85 -5.02 5.16
C ARG A 61 -14.43 -4.46 5.09
N PHE A 62 -13.67 -4.52 6.18
CA PHE A 62 -12.34 -3.93 6.24
C PHE A 62 -11.34 -4.82 5.51
N GLU A 63 -10.53 -4.26 4.62
CA GLU A 63 -9.55 -5.02 3.83
C GLU A 63 -8.13 -4.55 4.11
N PHE A 64 -7.19 -5.49 4.07
CA PHE A 64 -5.76 -5.25 4.22
C PHE A 64 -5.09 -5.33 2.85
N ILE A 65 -4.23 -4.36 2.56
CA ILE A 65 -3.26 -4.42 1.47
C ILE A 65 -1.95 -4.85 2.13
N VAL A 66 -1.51 -6.09 1.89
CA VAL A 66 -0.39 -6.66 2.65
C VAL A 66 0.90 -6.50 1.86
N LYS A 67 1.85 -5.72 2.39
CA LYS A 67 3.15 -5.56 1.76
C LYS A 67 3.99 -6.81 1.97
N ILE A 68 4.53 -7.37 0.89
CA ILE A 68 5.34 -8.58 0.97
C ILE A 68 6.69 -8.32 1.68
N HIS A 69 7.26 -9.38 2.26
CA HIS A 69 8.54 -9.32 2.96
C HIS A 69 9.66 -8.74 2.08
N GLN A 70 10.50 -7.87 2.65
CA GLN A 70 11.53 -7.10 1.94
C GLN A 70 12.55 -7.96 1.17
N ALA A 71 12.86 -9.15 1.67
CA ALA A 71 13.74 -10.08 0.97
C ALA A 71 13.11 -10.69 -0.31
N LEU A 72 11.77 -10.76 -0.37
CA LEU A 72 11.04 -11.22 -1.57
C LEU A 72 10.92 -10.11 -2.63
N THR A 73 11.13 -8.85 -2.25
CA THR A 73 11.23 -7.72 -3.18
C THR A 73 12.66 -7.32 -3.50
N LEU A 74 13.66 -8.10 -3.06
CA LEU A 74 15.10 -7.86 -3.30
C LEU A 74 15.65 -6.61 -2.62
N HIS A 75 15.00 -6.12 -1.56
CA HIS A 75 15.57 -5.08 -0.69
C HIS A 75 16.59 -5.64 0.31
N ALA A 76 16.49 -6.94 0.62
CA ALA A 76 17.40 -7.65 1.51
C ALA A 76 17.71 -9.05 0.94
N ASP A 77 18.78 -9.67 1.42
CA ASP A 77 19.05 -11.07 1.10
C ASP A 77 18.05 -11.97 1.84
N TYR A 78 17.55 -13.00 1.19
CA TYR A 78 16.63 -13.94 1.82
C TYR A 78 17.32 -14.86 2.82
N HIS A 79 18.64 -15.09 2.67
CA HIS A 79 19.41 -15.92 3.59
C HIS A 79 19.42 -15.36 5.02
N ASP A 80 19.20 -14.05 5.19
CA ASP A 80 19.07 -13.42 6.51
C ASP A 80 17.78 -13.81 7.25
N PHE A 81 16.80 -14.39 6.54
CA PHE A 81 15.45 -14.66 7.07
C PHE A 81 14.96 -16.09 6.87
N ALA A 82 15.50 -16.84 5.92
CA ALA A 82 15.11 -18.21 5.63
C ALA A 82 16.21 -19.00 4.91
N GLU A 83 16.16 -20.33 5.01
CA GLU A 83 17.10 -21.23 4.31
C GLU A 83 17.00 -21.12 2.79
N THR A 84 15.78 -20.93 2.27
CA THR A 84 15.53 -20.73 0.84
C THR A 84 14.49 -19.65 0.63
N ARG A 85 14.54 -19.00 -0.54
CA ARG A 85 13.49 -18.05 -0.95
C ARG A 85 12.12 -18.71 -1.00
N GLN A 86 12.04 -19.97 -1.41
CA GLN A 86 10.78 -20.73 -1.43
C GLN A 86 10.19 -20.89 -0.03
N ALA A 87 11.01 -21.26 0.96
CA ALA A 87 10.56 -21.37 2.35
C ALA A 87 10.01 -20.04 2.89
N LEU A 88 10.59 -18.90 2.47
CA LEU A 88 10.09 -17.58 2.85
C LEU A 88 8.75 -17.24 2.16
N PHE A 89 8.56 -17.63 0.90
CA PHE A 89 7.26 -17.55 0.24
C PHE A 89 6.20 -18.39 0.97
N ASP A 90 6.52 -19.64 1.31
CA ASP A 90 5.58 -20.54 1.99
C ASP A 90 5.16 -19.97 3.35
N GLN A 91 6.10 -19.41 4.12
CA GLN A 91 5.83 -18.71 5.38
C GLN A 91 4.93 -17.48 5.18
N PHE A 92 5.22 -16.65 4.17
CA PHE A 92 4.41 -15.47 3.86
C PHE A 92 2.98 -15.84 3.43
N ILE A 93 2.84 -16.86 2.58
CA ILE A 93 1.54 -17.37 2.11
C ILE A 93 0.72 -17.91 3.29
N ALA A 94 1.35 -18.68 4.19
CA ALA A 94 0.69 -19.17 5.39
C ALA A 94 0.20 -18.02 6.30
N MET A 95 1.00 -16.95 6.44
CA MET A 95 0.64 -15.77 7.23
C MET A 95 -0.58 -15.03 6.67
N ILE A 96 -0.69 -14.87 5.35
CA ILE A 96 -1.79 -14.08 4.75
C ILE A 96 -3.06 -14.89 4.48
N LYS A 97 -2.97 -16.22 4.44
CA LYS A 97 -4.11 -17.09 4.12
C LYS A 97 -5.35 -16.84 4.99
N PRO A 98 -5.26 -16.65 6.32
CA PRO A 98 -6.42 -16.35 7.14
C PRO A 98 -7.16 -15.07 6.71
N LEU A 99 -6.45 -14.04 6.20
CA LEU A 99 -7.07 -12.82 5.67
C LEU A 99 -7.87 -13.11 4.39
N GLN A 100 -7.35 -13.96 3.50
CA GLN A 100 -8.07 -14.39 2.31
C GLN A 100 -9.32 -15.19 2.67
N ASP A 101 -9.21 -16.15 3.59
CA ASP A 101 -10.31 -17.04 3.98
C ASP A 101 -11.52 -16.28 4.53
N VAL A 102 -11.29 -15.12 5.17
CA VAL A 102 -12.36 -14.24 5.68
C VAL A 102 -12.69 -13.04 4.77
N ASN A 103 -12.18 -13.02 3.53
CA ASN A 103 -12.37 -11.95 2.55
C ASN A 103 -11.92 -10.55 3.03
N LYS A 104 -10.81 -10.51 3.78
CA LYS A 104 -10.16 -9.28 4.25
C LYS A 104 -8.81 -9.00 3.59
N LEU A 105 -8.41 -9.76 2.58
CA LEU A 105 -7.21 -9.48 1.78
C LEU A 105 -7.60 -8.76 0.49
N ALA A 106 -7.24 -7.49 0.35
CA ALA A 106 -7.45 -6.74 -0.89
C ALA A 106 -6.45 -7.17 -1.97
N MET A 107 -5.16 -7.21 -1.62
CA MET A 107 -4.06 -7.61 -2.50
C MET A 107 -2.75 -7.79 -1.71
N VAL A 108 -1.79 -8.45 -2.34
CA VAL A 108 -0.38 -8.45 -1.92
C VAL A 108 0.36 -7.36 -2.68
N LEU A 109 0.95 -6.41 -1.97
CA LEU A 109 1.77 -5.36 -2.55
C LEU A 109 3.23 -5.80 -2.67
N VAL A 110 3.73 -5.84 -3.90
CA VAL A 110 5.12 -6.15 -4.27
C VAL A 110 5.77 -4.87 -4.79
N GLN A 111 6.26 -4.06 -3.86
CA GLN A 111 7.03 -2.85 -4.16
C GLN A 111 8.51 -3.18 -4.32
N PHE A 112 9.06 -2.98 -5.51
CA PHE A 112 10.47 -3.21 -5.84
C PHE A 112 11.33 -1.99 -5.52
N PRO A 113 12.63 -2.18 -5.23
CA PRO A 113 13.54 -1.09 -4.89
C PRO A 113 13.87 -0.22 -6.11
N PRO A 114 14.43 0.99 -5.90
CA PRO A 114 14.80 1.90 -6.99
C PRO A 114 15.94 1.37 -7.88
N TRP A 115 16.68 0.32 -7.50
CA TRP A 115 17.68 -0.33 -8.36
C TRP A 115 17.12 -1.52 -9.16
N PHE A 116 15.81 -1.79 -9.08
CA PHE A 116 15.14 -2.83 -9.86
C PHE A 116 14.70 -2.24 -11.20
N ASP A 117 15.59 -2.27 -12.18
CA ASP A 117 15.39 -1.72 -13.53
C ASP A 117 14.67 -2.70 -14.49
N CYS A 118 14.16 -2.18 -15.61
CA CYS A 118 13.52 -2.97 -16.65
C CYS A 118 14.55 -3.80 -17.43
N THR A 119 14.77 -5.05 -16.98
CA THR A 119 15.68 -6.02 -17.63
C THR A 119 15.02 -7.39 -17.73
N ALA A 120 15.50 -8.24 -18.65
CA ALA A 120 14.98 -9.61 -18.81
C ALA A 120 15.06 -10.43 -17.50
N LYS A 121 16.13 -10.25 -16.72
CA LYS A 121 16.29 -10.88 -15.40
C LYS A 121 15.17 -10.45 -14.44
N ASN A 122 14.88 -9.16 -14.37
CA ASN A 122 13.89 -8.61 -13.46
C ASN A 122 12.46 -8.95 -13.91
N ILE A 123 12.19 -8.97 -15.22
CA ILE A 123 10.92 -9.49 -15.77
C ILE A 123 10.72 -10.96 -15.39
N ALA A 124 11.74 -11.81 -15.54
CA ALA A 124 11.67 -13.21 -15.12
C ALA A 124 11.41 -13.34 -13.61
N TYR A 125 11.98 -12.44 -12.79
CA TYR A 125 11.72 -12.43 -11.35
C TYR A 125 10.27 -12.05 -11.03
N ILE A 126 9.67 -11.07 -11.71
CA ILE A 126 8.25 -10.74 -11.53
C ILE A 126 7.35 -11.94 -11.87
N ARG A 127 7.65 -12.66 -12.96
CA ARG A 127 6.92 -13.89 -13.33
C ARG A 127 7.04 -14.96 -12.26
N TYR A 128 8.24 -15.14 -11.70
CA TYR A 128 8.45 -16.05 -10.59
C TYR A 128 7.61 -15.65 -9.36
N VAL A 129 7.63 -14.38 -8.94
CA VAL A 129 6.80 -13.88 -7.83
C VAL A 129 5.30 -14.10 -8.11
N ARG A 130 4.83 -13.82 -9.33
CA ARG A 130 3.43 -14.04 -9.73
C ARG A 130 3.03 -15.50 -9.58
N GLU A 131 3.87 -16.44 -10.02
CA GLU A 131 3.60 -17.89 -9.90
C GLU A 131 3.51 -18.33 -8.43
N GLN A 132 4.42 -17.84 -7.57
CA GLN A 132 4.37 -18.12 -6.13
C GLN A 132 3.07 -17.63 -5.48
N LEU A 133 2.55 -16.50 -5.95
CA LEU A 133 1.36 -15.85 -5.40
C LEU A 133 0.10 -16.07 -6.25
N LYS A 134 0.05 -17.11 -7.08
CA LYS A 134 -1.04 -17.31 -8.07
C LYS A 134 -2.45 -17.25 -7.49
N SER A 135 -2.63 -17.71 -6.25
CA SER A 135 -3.90 -17.72 -5.53
C SER A 135 -4.34 -16.36 -4.97
N PHE A 136 -3.53 -15.31 -5.11
CA PHE A 136 -3.80 -13.99 -4.52
C PHE A 136 -3.80 -12.89 -5.59
N PRO A 137 -4.59 -11.82 -5.40
CA PRO A 137 -4.40 -10.58 -6.16
C PRO A 137 -3.04 -9.98 -5.83
N VAL A 138 -2.25 -9.68 -6.86
CA VAL A 138 -0.88 -9.15 -6.71
C VAL A 138 -0.80 -7.78 -7.36
N CYS A 139 -0.32 -6.81 -6.60
CA CYS A 139 0.01 -5.49 -7.10
C CYS A 139 1.52 -5.33 -7.19
N VAL A 140 2.00 -4.88 -8.35
CA VAL A 140 3.42 -4.56 -8.57
C VAL A 140 3.60 -3.06 -8.56
N GLU A 141 4.61 -2.63 -7.83
CA GLU A 141 5.00 -1.24 -7.76
C GLU A 141 6.48 -1.07 -8.10
N PHE A 142 6.74 -0.25 -9.11
CA PHE A 142 8.08 0.08 -9.55
C PHE A 142 8.57 1.39 -8.92
N ARG A 143 9.89 1.50 -8.78
CA ARG A 143 10.58 2.70 -8.31
C ARG A 143 11.69 3.16 -9.24
N HIS A 144 11.89 2.47 -10.35
CA HIS A 144 12.92 2.82 -11.33
C HIS A 144 12.28 3.29 -12.64
N GLN A 145 12.72 4.44 -13.15
CA GLN A 145 12.11 5.10 -14.31
C GLN A 145 12.12 4.26 -15.59
N SER A 146 13.07 3.30 -15.73
CA SER A 146 13.22 2.54 -16.98
C SER A 146 12.02 1.65 -17.31
N TRP A 147 11.16 1.33 -16.33
CA TRP A 147 9.89 0.64 -16.58
C TRP A 147 8.87 1.48 -17.35
N PHE A 148 8.99 2.81 -17.32
CA PHE A 148 8.02 3.76 -17.86
C PHE A 148 8.63 4.83 -18.78
N ASN A 149 9.85 4.61 -19.28
CA ASN A 149 10.36 5.42 -20.38
C ASN A 149 9.48 5.21 -21.64
N GLU A 150 9.63 6.09 -22.63
CA GLU A 150 8.81 6.05 -23.85
C GLU A 150 8.91 4.72 -24.59
N GLU A 151 10.06 4.04 -24.50
CA GLU A 151 10.33 2.77 -25.18
C GLU A 151 9.59 1.59 -24.55
N TYR A 152 9.51 1.50 -23.22
CA TYR A 152 9.02 0.32 -22.50
C TYR A 152 7.65 0.49 -21.84
N LYS A 153 7.14 1.72 -21.70
CA LYS A 153 5.91 1.98 -20.92
C LYS A 153 4.72 1.11 -21.33
N GLU A 154 4.39 1.04 -22.62
CA GLU A 154 3.20 0.27 -23.05
C GLU A 154 3.45 -1.24 -22.94
N GLN A 155 4.68 -1.72 -23.16
CA GLN A 155 5.08 -3.12 -22.97
C GLN A 155 5.03 -3.52 -21.50
N THR A 156 5.46 -2.64 -20.59
CA THR A 156 5.33 -2.85 -19.13
C THR A 156 3.85 -2.99 -18.75
N LEU A 157 2.99 -2.09 -19.22
CA LEU A 157 1.55 -2.15 -18.92
C LEU A 157 0.89 -3.39 -19.52
N ALA A 158 1.26 -3.77 -20.75
CA ALA A 158 0.79 -5.00 -21.38
C ALA A 158 1.25 -6.24 -20.62
N PHE A 159 2.54 -6.31 -20.26
CA PHE A 159 3.10 -7.40 -19.46
C PHE A 159 2.36 -7.61 -18.14
N LEU A 160 2.07 -6.52 -17.40
CA LEU A 160 1.29 -6.60 -16.17
C LEU A 160 -0.13 -7.10 -16.44
N THR A 161 -0.78 -6.63 -17.51
CA THR A 161 -2.13 -7.06 -17.91
C THR A 161 -2.16 -8.56 -18.23
N ASP A 162 -1.21 -9.04 -19.04
CA ASP A 162 -1.11 -10.44 -19.48
C ASP A 162 -0.85 -11.42 -18.32
N HIS A 163 -0.32 -10.94 -17.21
CA HIS A 163 -0.04 -11.72 -16.00
C HIS A 163 -1.03 -11.46 -14.86
N GLU A 164 -2.13 -10.76 -15.14
CA GLU A 164 -3.17 -10.39 -14.15
C GLU A 164 -2.60 -9.64 -12.93
N LEU A 165 -1.56 -8.84 -13.16
CA LEU A 165 -0.92 -8.02 -12.14
C LEU A 165 -1.56 -6.63 -12.09
N ILE A 166 -1.85 -6.16 -10.88
CA ILE A 166 -2.32 -4.80 -10.64
C ILE A 166 -1.12 -3.85 -10.72
N HIS A 167 -1.20 -2.84 -11.57
CA HIS A 167 -0.24 -1.73 -11.61
C HIS A 167 -0.50 -0.75 -10.47
N ALA A 168 0.52 -0.47 -9.66
CA ALA A 168 0.46 0.61 -8.67
C ALA A 168 0.67 1.98 -9.33
N VAL A 169 -0.35 2.83 -9.29
CA VAL A 169 -0.26 4.22 -9.72
C VAL A 169 0.33 5.06 -8.59
N CYS A 170 1.54 5.58 -8.77
CA CYS A 170 2.24 6.34 -7.74
C CYS A 170 2.24 7.85 -8.03
N ASP A 171 1.96 8.66 -7.02
CA ASP A 171 2.37 10.07 -6.96
C ASP A 171 3.60 10.16 -6.05
N GLU A 172 4.73 10.51 -6.63
CA GLU A 172 6.02 10.60 -5.93
C GLU A 172 6.89 11.72 -6.52
N PRO A 173 7.92 12.20 -5.79
CA PRO A 173 8.79 13.26 -6.26
C PRO A 173 9.52 12.81 -7.54
N GLN A 174 9.63 13.69 -8.53
CA GLN A 174 10.27 13.38 -9.80
C GLN A 174 11.78 13.67 -9.71
N VAL A 175 12.54 12.74 -9.10
CA VAL A 175 13.97 12.92 -8.78
C VAL A 175 14.82 11.75 -9.29
N GLY A 176 15.52 12.01 -10.40
CA GLY A 176 16.47 11.05 -10.97
C GLY A 176 15.83 9.73 -11.39
N GLN A 177 16.64 8.68 -11.50
CA GLN A 177 16.19 7.39 -12.01
C GLN A 177 15.40 6.56 -10.99
N GLY A 178 15.54 6.86 -9.70
CA GLY A 178 14.85 6.21 -8.58
C GLY A 178 13.45 6.77 -8.30
N SER A 179 12.83 7.36 -9.32
CA SER A 179 11.45 7.84 -9.31
C SER A 179 10.75 7.38 -10.59
N ILE A 180 9.44 7.22 -10.52
CA ILE A 180 8.57 6.93 -11.66
C ILE A 180 7.59 8.09 -11.91
N PRO A 181 7.23 8.34 -13.17
CA PRO A 181 6.15 9.27 -13.48
C PRO A 181 4.81 8.73 -12.99
N LEU A 182 3.85 9.63 -12.73
CA LEU A 182 2.48 9.24 -12.45
C LEU A 182 1.84 8.67 -13.73
N ILE A 183 1.82 7.34 -13.85
CA ILE A 183 1.16 6.62 -14.94
C ILE A 183 -0.28 6.30 -14.53
N ASN A 184 -1.23 7.19 -14.87
CA ASN A 184 -2.65 7.05 -14.53
C ASN A 184 -3.39 6.04 -15.44
N ARG A 185 -2.96 4.78 -15.41
CA ARG A 185 -3.50 3.66 -16.20
C ARG A 185 -3.72 2.47 -15.28
N ILE A 186 -4.66 1.59 -15.61
CA ILE A 186 -4.87 0.33 -14.90
C ILE A 186 -4.53 -0.84 -15.82
N THR A 187 -4.11 -1.96 -15.23
CA THR A 187 -3.78 -3.23 -15.90
C THR A 187 -4.66 -4.39 -15.41
N HIS A 188 -5.60 -4.09 -14.51
CA HIS A 188 -6.55 -5.03 -13.91
C HIS A 188 -7.89 -4.31 -13.70
N GLU A 189 -8.98 -5.03 -13.43
CA GLU A 189 -10.26 -4.43 -13.01
C GLU A 189 -10.22 -3.76 -11.63
N THR A 190 -9.08 -3.88 -10.93
CA THR A 190 -8.77 -3.22 -9.66
C THR A 190 -7.72 -2.17 -9.92
N ALA A 191 -7.96 -0.94 -9.45
CA ALA A 191 -6.95 0.11 -9.43
C ALA A 191 -6.33 0.19 -8.03
N PHE A 192 -5.02 0.37 -7.97
CA PHE A 192 -4.32 0.71 -6.74
C PHE A 192 -3.52 1.99 -6.95
N VAL A 193 -3.66 2.92 -6.01
CA VAL A 193 -3.03 4.24 -6.06
C VAL A 193 -2.31 4.51 -4.75
N ARG A 194 -1.06 4.98 -4.81
CA ARG A 194 -0.28 5.38 -3.64
C ARG A 194 0.24 6.79 -3.78
N TYR A 195 0.04 7.59 -2.74
CA TYR A 195 0.48 8.98 -2.68
C TYR A 195 1.63 9.10 -1.67
N HIS A 196 2.85 9.28 -2.15
CA HIS A 196 4.07 9.32 -1.34
C HIS A 196 4.48 10.73 -0.91
N GLY A 197 3.81 11.76 -1.42
CA GLY A 197 4.25 13.15 -1.33
C GLY A 197 5.16 13.54 -2.48
N ARG A 198 5.48 14.83 -2.59
CA ARG A 198 6.31 15.39 -3.69
C ARG A 198 7.57 16.09 -3.15
N ASN A 199 8.06 15.69 -1.97
CA ASN A 199 9.29 16.22 -1.38
C ASN A 199 10.55 15.78 -2.15
N THR A 200 11.01 16.62 -3.07
CA THR A 200 12.22 16.35 -3.87
C THR A 200 13.51 16.32 -3.05
N ASN A 201 13.55 17.00 -1.92
CA ASN A 201 14.78 17.16 -1.13
C ASN A 201 15.07 15.92 -0.25
N GLY A 202 14.02 15.26 0.22
CA GLY A 202 14.12 14.08 1.10
C GLY A 202 14.07 12.74 0.37
N TRP A 203 13.74 12.70 -0.93
CA TRP A 203 13.46 11.44 -1.63
C TRP A 203 14.65 10.48 -1.68
N THR A 204 15.86 10.99 -1.92
CA THR A 204 17.09 10.17 -1.99
C THR A 204 17.84 10.22 -0.66
N LYS A 205 18.27 9.06 -0.15
CA LYS A 205 18.95 8.91 1.15
C LYS A 205 20.18 9.81 1.32
N LYS A 206 20.94 10.10 0.25
CA LYS A 206 22.20 10.88 0.28
C LYS A 206 23.06 10.47 1.50
N ASP A 207 23.71 11.42 2.16
CA ASP A 207 24.58 11.22 3.33
C ASP A 207 23.78 11.11 4.66
N MET A 208 22.49 10.77 4.61
CA MET A 208 21.64 10.59 5.80
C MET A 208 21.71 9.17 6.34
N THR A 209 21.50 9.03 7.65
CA THR A 209 21.20 7.72 8.26
C THR A 209 19.85 7.19 7.76
N ASP A 210 19.61 5.88 7.89
CA ASP A 210 18.31 5.30 7.52
C ASP A 210 17.13 5.91 8.27
N GLU A 211 17.34 6.27 9.54
CA GLU A 211 16.34 6.91 10.38
C GLU A 211 16.02 8.32 9.87
N ALA A 212 17.04 9.18 9.74
CA ALA A 212 16.86 10.54 9.26
C ALA A 212 16.24 10.59 7.85
N TRP A 213 16.60 9.65 6.96
CA TRP A 213 16.01 9.58 5.64
C TRP A 213 14.53 9.18 5.67
N ARG A 214 14.15 8.22 6.52
CA ARG A 214 12.75 7.82 6.71
C ARG A 214 11.90 8.97 7.22
N ASP A 215 12.46 9.85 8.05
CA ASP A 215 11.76 11.02 8.57
C ASP A 215 11.48 12.10 7.52
N VAL A 216 12.26 12.15 6.43
CA VAL A 216 12.12 13.23 5.43
C VAL A 216 11.56 12.78 4.09
N ARG A 217 11.75 11.51 3.69
CA ARG A 217 11.41 11.02 2.34
C ARG A 217 9.92 11.13 2.00
N TYR A 218 9.06 11.07 3.02
CA TYR A 218 7.61 11.16 2.89
C TYR A 218 7.04 12.41 3.58
N LEU A 219 7.90 13.38 3.94
CA LEU A 219 7.50 14.62 4.62
C LEU A 219 6.88 15.57 3.60
N TYR A 220 5.56 15.49 3.44
CA TYR A 220 4.83 16.31 2.49
C TYR A 220 3.38 16.49 2.91
N ASP A 221 2.92 17.73 2.96
CA ASP A 221 1.51 18.08 3.15
C ASP A 221 0.93 18.50 1.80
N TYR A 222 0.04 17.67 1.24
CA TYR A 222 -0.59 18.01 -0.04
C TYR A 222 -1.53 19.20 0.14
N SER A 223 -1.38 20.21 -0.72
CA SER A 223 -2.30 21.33 -0.76
C SER A 223 -3.68 20.92 -1.30
N ASP A 224 -4.73 21.69 -0.97
CA ASP A 224 -6.08 21.45 -1.52
C ASP A 224 -6.10 21.38 -3.05
N LYS A 225 -5.29 22.23 -3.71
CA LYS A 225 -5.17 22.24 -5.17
C LYS A 225 -4.62 20.90 -5.69
N GLU A 226 -3.61 20.35 -5.04
CA GLU A 226 -3.01 19.07 -5.42
C GLU A 226 -3.94 17.90 -5.11
N LEU A 227 -4.61 17.92 -3.95
CA LEU A 227 -5.63 16.92 -3.64
C LEU A 227 -6.75 16.93 -4.68
N MET A 228 -7.20 18.11 -5.11
CA MET A 228 -8.20 18.26 -6.17
C MET A 228 -7.70 17.72 -7.53
N GLU A 229 -6.42 17.93 -7.85
CA GLU A 229 -5.78 17.32 -9.03
C GLU A 229 -5.81 15.79 -8.94
N LEU A 230 -5.42 15.22 -7.79
CA LEU A 230 -5.40 13.78 -7.55
C LEU A 230 -6.80 13.16 -7.56
N VAL A 231 -7.83 13.90 -7.09
CA VAL A 231 -9.24 13.50 -7.18
C VAL A 231 -9.66 13.38 -8.65
N ASN A 232 -9.29 14.34 -9.49
CA ASN A 232 -9.61 14.25 -10.91
C ASN A 232 -8.91 13.04 -11.56
N LYS A 233 -7.68 12.72 -11.17
CA LYS A 233 -6.96 11.53 -11.68
C LYS A 233 -7.63 10.23 -11.27
N VAL A 234 -8.07 10.08 -10.02
CA VAL A 234 -8.72 8.83 -9.58
C VAL A 234 -10.09 8.64 -10.23
N LYS A 235 -10.85 9.72 -10.46
CA LYS A 235 -12.14 9.67 -11.18
C LYS A 235 -11.98 9.15 -12.60
N VAL A 236 -10.85 9.44 -13.26
CA VAL A 236 -10.55 8.86 -14.57
C VAL A 236 -10.41 7.33 -14.48
N LEU A 237 -9.83 6.80 -13.40
CA LEU A 237 -9.69 5.36 -13.19
C LEU A 237 -11.05 4.68 -12.93
N GLU A 238 -12.01 5.36 -12.29
CA GLU A 238 -13.36 4.83 -12.01
C GLU A 238 -14.12 4.41 -13.28
N HIS A 239 -13.83 5.03 -14.43
CA HIS A 239 -14.47 4.65 -15.68
C HIS A 239 -14.16 3.21 -16.13
N LYS A 240 -13.08 2.61 -15.63
CA LYS A 240 -12.65 1.25 -16.01
C LYS A 240 -12.49 0.31 -14.83
N ALA A 241 -12.15 0.83 -13.64
CA ALA A 241 -11.94 0.02 -12.46
C ALA A 241 -13.27 -0.30 -11.76
N LYS A 242 -13.49 -1.58 -11.44
CA LYS A 242 -14.60 -2.01 -10.58
C LYS A 242 -14.36 -1.61 -9.13
N ARG A 243 -13.10 -1.63 -8.70
CA ARG A 243 -12.67 -1.28 -7.35
C ARG A 243 -11.40 -0.46 -7.37
N ILE A 244 -11.33 0.56 -6.52
CA ILE A 244 -10.17 1.43 -6.39
C ILE A 244 -9.74 1.47 -4.94
N TYR A 245 -8.45 1.26 -4.72
CA TYR A 245 -7.79 1.42 -3.44
C TYR A 245 -6.82 2.60 -3.53
N VAL A 246 -6.95 3.56 -2.62
CA VAL A 246 -6.09 4.74 -2.51
C VAL A 246 -5.42 4.72 -1.15
N VAL A 247 -4.09 4.74 -1.14
CA VAL A 247 -3.29 4.77 0.10
C VAL A 247 -2.45 6.04 0.16
N PHE A 248 -2.63 6.82 1.23
CA PHE A 248 -1.72 7.89 1.58
C PHE A 248 -0.53 7.33 2.36
N ASN A 249 0.67 7.62 1.89
CA ASN A 249 1.94 7.17 2.45
C ASN A 249 2.89 8.34 2.76
N ASN A 250 2.42 9.59 2.64
CA ASN A 250 3.11 10.80 3.08
C ASN A 250 3.03 10.97 4.62
N ASN A 251 3.41 9.92 5.34
CA ASN A 251 3.20 9.80 6.79
C ASN A 251 4.15 10.66 7.61
N SER A 252 5.35 10.98 7.09
CA SER A 252 6.29 11.80 7.84
C SER A 252 5.68 13.18 8.12
N GLY A 253 5.77 13.64 9.37
CA GLY A 253 5.11 14.88 9.81
C GLY A 253 3.62 14.74 10.14
N GLY A 254 3.02 13.54 10.02
CA GLY A 254 1.63 13.28 10.40
C GLY A 254 0.57 13.79 9.42
N HIS A 255 0.96 14.11 8.18
CA HIS A 255 0.07 14.75 7.19
C HIS A 255 -0.93 13.77 6.53
N ALA A 256 -0.55 12.50 6.38
CA ALA A 256 -1.31 11.50 5.63
C ALA A 256 -2.79 11.37 6.06
N ALA A 257 -3.06 11.33 7.37
CA ALA A 257 -4.42 11.18 7.89
C ALA A 257 -5.32 12.36 7.51
N ASN A 258 -4.81 13.60 7.65
CA ASN A 258 -5.56 14.81 7.33
C ASN A 258 -5.75 14.95 5.81
N ASN A 259 -4.71 14.67 5.02
CA ASN A 259 -4.82 14.67 3.55
C ASN A 259 -5.81 13.62 3.06
N ALA A 260 -5.82 12.41 3.62
CA ALA A 260 -6.78 11.37 3.27
C ALA A 260 -8.23 11.76 3.63
N LYS A 261 -8.44 12.45 4.76
CA LYS A 261 -9.77 12.95 5.14
C LYS A 261 -10.24 14.08 4.23
N GLN A 262 -9.37 15.03 3.90
CA GLN A 262 -9.67 16.09 2.94
C GLN A 262 -9.98 15.49 1.56
N TYR A 263 -9.17 14.56 1.10
CA TYR A 263 -9.38 13.83 -0.16
C TYR A 263 -10.72 13.07 -0.18
N GLN A 264 -11.07 12.40 0.92
CA GLN A 264 -12.36 11.75 1.10
C GLN A 264 -13.53 12.74 0.97
N GLN A 265 -13.42 13.92 1.61
CA GLN A 265 -14.44 14.98 1.53
C GLN A 265 -14.59 15.53 0.10
N LEU A 266 -13.47 15.78 -0.58
CA LEU A 266 -13.46 16.26 -1.97
C LEU A 266 -14.07 15.25 -2.95
N LEU A 267 -14.02 13.95 -2.64
CA LEU A 267 -14.70 12.89 -3.38
C LEU A 267 -16.18 12.74 -2.99
N GLY A 268 -16.63 13.35 -1.88
CA GLY A 268 -17.98 13.17 -1.36
C GLY A 268 -18.26 11.75 -0.85
N ILE A 269 -17.22 11.04 -0.37
CA ILE A 269 -17.35 9.65 0.09
C ILE A 269 -17.67 9.62 1.58
N ASP A 270 -18.73 8.91 1.95
CA ASP A 270 -19.01 8.51 3.32
C ASP A 270 -18.99 6.98 3.44
N TYR A 271 -18.33 6.47 4.46
CA TYR A 271 -18.25 5.04 4.74
C TYR A 271 -19.27 4.68 5.81
N GLU A 272 -20.52 4.47 5.40
CA GLU A 272 -21.58 4.07 6.34
C GLU A 272 -21.17 2.82 7.15
N GLY A 273 -21.42 2.87 8.46
CA GLY A 273 -21.19 1.76 9.38
C GLY A 273 -19.74 1.55 9.85
N THR A 274 -18.81 2.50 9.67
CA THR A 274 -17.50 2.48 10.37
C THR A 274 -17.63 2.91 11.84
N ARG A 275 -18.51 3.87 12.11
CA ARG A 275 -18.78 4.35 13.48
C ARG A 275 -19.57 3.36 14.33
N THR A 276 -20.62 2.75 13.79
CA THR A 276 -21.58 1.94 14.57
C THR A 276 -20.93 0.69 15.18
N LYS A 277 -20.07 -0.01 14.42
CA LYS A 277 -19.40 -1.22 14.93
C LYS A 277 -18.21 -0.96 15.84
N ALA A 278 -17.49 0.14 15.63
CA ALA A 278 -16.46 0.55 16.59
C ALA A 278 -17.10 0.83 17.95
N ILE A 279 -18.28 1.46 17.97
CA ILE A 279 -19.08 1.67 19.18
C ILE A 279 -19.57 0.34 19.77
N GLU A 280 -20.14 -0.58 18.98
CA GLU A 280 -20.60 -1.90 19.47
C GLU A 280 -19.45 -2.73 20.10
N ILE A 281 -18.28 -2.78 19.43
CA ILE A 281 -17.09 -3.50 19.94
C ILE A 281 -16.51 -2.82 21.19
N ILE A 282 -16.51 -1.48 21.24
CA ILE A 282 -16.05 -0.71 22.42
C ILE A 282 -17.03 -0.87 23.60
N LEU A 283 -18.33 -0.99 23.33
CA LEU A 283 -19.37 -1.13 24.36
C LEU A 283 -19.63 -2.60 24.77
N GLY A 284 -18.99 -3.57 24.12
CA GLY A 284 -19.08 -4.99 24.52
C GLY A 284 -20.41 -5.66 24.17
N GLU A 285 -21.17 -5.13 23.21
CA GLU A 285 -22.37 -5.80 22.71
C GLU A 285 -21.98 -6.67 21.50
N ILE A 286 -22.31 -7.97 21.61
CA ILE A 286 -21.77 -9.12 20.85
C ILE A 286 -22.14 -9.09 19.36
#